data_AF-A0A4Y3QKN4-F1
#
_entry.id   AF-A0A4Y3QKN4-F1
#
_cell.length_a   1.000
_cell.length_b   1.000
_cell.length_c   1.000
_cell.angle_alpha   90.00
_cell.angle_beta   90.00
_cell.angle_gamma   90.00
#
_symmetry.space_group_name_H-M   'P 1'
#
loop_
_entity.id
_entity.type
_entity.pdbx_description
1 polymer ?
#
loop_
_entity_poly.entity_id
_entity_poly.type
_entity_poly.pdbx_seq_one_letter_code
_entity_poly.pdbx_strand_id
1 'polypeptide(L)'
;MKQLFKGLALVGLGCVIVACTPTPQGGSPTSLERDTTAQVSLDERTGHIVFPLSQYDLSASASDIGVLNQALFLRIETCMNARSMPFRAGRVDPGPPLDDRNFGVWFEPGAQTWGLMRPPDPVAETFQADEDAGGERWSQEVAACNAEAESDPDSADFVPTQDAMFDSLAQKLGTTAMRAATRTAEWGAIRDKWSECLTANGLTAMDSETDWISVESQTALENGDPPERIIQLSGIEARCNNDLRVTQTAGDIVASFQVPLISANQVTLNDEKAEKDRYLAAAKKYIDQQKHG
;
A
#
# COMPACT_ATOMS: atom_id res chain seq x y z
N MET A 1 -25.47 22.55 31.96
CA MET A 1 -26.57 21.83 32.65
C MET A 1 -25.97 20.58 33.28
N LYS A 2 -25.62 20.63 34.57
CA LYS A 2 -26.42 20.16 35.71
C LYS A 2 -26.77 18.67 35.62
N GLN A 3 -26.08 17.91 36.48
CA GLN A 3 -26.48 16.60 37.02
C GLN A 3 -27.95 16.60 37.47
N LEU A 4 -28.58 15.41 37.52
CA LEU A 4 -29.18 14.79 38.71
C LEU A 4 -29.92 13.50 38.28
N PHE A 5 -29.54 12.31 38.78
CA PHE A 5 -30.14 11.57 39.92
C PHE A 5 -31.46 10.85 39.55
N LYS A 6 -31.85 9.69 40.08
CA LYS A 6 -31.31 8.64 40.96
C LYS A 6 -32.44 7.60 41.12
N GLY A 7 -32.06 6.35 41.39
CA GLY A 7 -32.72 5.50 42.40
C GLY A 7 -33.58 4.34 41.86
N LEU A 8 -33.73 3.21 42.55
CA LEU A 8 -33.12 2.69 43.79
C LEU A 8 -33.70 1.26 43.99
N ALA A 9 -32.92 0.29 44.48
CA ALA A 9 -33.32 -0.57 45.61
C ALA A 9 -32.21 -1.57 45.99
N LEU A 10 -31.87 -1.56 47.29
CA LEU A 10 -30.98 -2.44 48.04
C LEU A 10 -31.54 -3.86 48.20
N VAL A 11 -30.65 -4.84 48.43
CA VAL A 11 -30.53 -5.79 49.59
C VAL A 11 -29.24 -6.59 49.30
N GLY A 12 -28.29 -6.92 50.17
CA GLY A 12 -28.13 -6.83 51.62
C GLY A 12 -26.77 -7.45 52.01
N LEU A 13 -26.41 -7.21 53.27
CA LEU A 13 -25.24 -7.63 54.04
C LEU A 13 -24.60 -9.00 53.71
N GLY A 14 -23.27 -9.03 53.64
CA GLY A 14 -22.47 -10.25 53.68
C GLY A 14 -20.97 -9.95 53.76
N CYS A 15 -20.47 -9.73 54.97
CA CYS A 15 -19.04 -9.57 55.25
C CYS A 15 -18.38 -10.97 55.16
N VAL A 16 -17.56 -11.21 54.13
CA VAL A 16 -16.68 -12.39 54.05
C VAL A 16 -15.25 -11.90 53.87
N ILE A 17 -14.44 -12.18 54.89
CA ILE A 17 -12.99 -12.03 54.87
C ILE A 17 -12.46 -13.06 53.86
N VAL A 18 -12.01 -12.60 52.70
CA VAL A 18 -11.24 -13.43 51.75
C VAL A 18 -9.87 -12.80 51.59
N ALA A 19 -8.86 -13.61 51.88
CA ALA A 19 -7.46 -13.28 51.87
C ALA A 19 -7.03 -12.60 50.55
N CYS A 20 -6.21 -11.55 50.66
CA CYS A 20 -5.41 -11.05 49.56
C CYS A 20 -4.46 -12.15 49.08
N THR A 21 -4.87 -12.89 48.05
CA THR A 21 -3.92 -13.59 47.18
C THR A 21 -3.25 -12.55 46.30
N PRO A 22 -1.91 -12.52 46.21
CA PRO A 22 -1.23 -11.65 45.26
C PRO A 22 -1.66 -12.06 43.85
N THR A 23 -2.29 -11.12 43.14
CA THR A 23 -2.57 -11.23 41.71
C THR A 23 -1.23 -11.50 41.00
N PRO A 24 -1.14 -12.51 40.12
CA PRO A 24 0.02 -12.63 39.25
C PRO A 24 0.07 -11.36 38.41
N GLN A 25 1.22 -10.70 38.40
CA GLN A 25 1.55 -9.68 37.42
C GLN A 25 1.41 -10.34 36.04
N GLY A 26 0.27 -10.11 35.38
CA GLY A 26 0.04 -10.47 33.99
C GLY A 26 0.97 -9.63 33.14
N GLY A 27 1.84 -10.30 32.40
CA GLY A 27 3.04 -9.76 31.81
C GLY A 27 2.84 -8.54 30.92
N SER A 28 3.91 -7.78 30.79
CA SER A 28 4.15 -6.90 29.65
C SER A 28 3.68 -7.59 28.35
N PRO A 29 3.07 -6.86 27.40
CA PRO A 29 2.70 -7.46 26.13
C PRO A 29 3.94 -8.15 25.57
N THR A 30 3.85 -9.46 25.35
CA THR A 30 4.95 -10.23 24.77
C THR A 30 5.36 -9.52 23.49
N SER A 31 6.58 -8.99 23.45
CA SER A 31 7.09 -8.35 22.24
C SER A 31 6.97 -9.35 21.11
N LEU A 32 6.40 -8.93 19.98
CA LEU A 32 6.34 -9.79 18.80
C LEU A 32 7.74 -10.35 18.49
N GLU A 33 7.80 -11.64 18.18
CA GLU A 33 9.04 -12.30 17.80
C GLU A 33 9.63 -11.65 16.54
N ARG A 34 10.97 -11.64 16.46
CA ARG A 34 11.72 -11.09 15.33
C ARG A 34 12.72 -12.09 14.81
N ASP A 35 12.80 -12.19 13.48
CA ASP A 35 13.94 -12.75 12.78
C ASP A 35 14.80 -11.60 12.23
N THR A 36 15.87 -11.24 12.94
CA THR A 36 16.75 -10.13 12.55
C THR A 36 17.62 -10.43 11.32
N THR A 37 17.52 -11.64 10.75
CA THR A 37 18.16 -12.00 9.48
C THR A 37 17.26 -11.76 8.28
N ALA A 38 15.96 -11.50 8.50
CA ALA A 38 15.02 -11.20 7.43
C ALA A 38 15.31 -9.84 6.80
N GLN A 39 15.20 -9.78 5.48
CA GLN A 39 15.47 -8.57 4.70
C GLN A 39 14.41 -8.34 3.64
N VAL A 40 14.20 -7.08 3.27
CA VAL A 40 13.50 -6.74 2.03
C VAL A 40 14.45 -6.81 0.83
N SER A 41 13.90 -7.02 -0.35
CA SER A 41 14.63 -6.83 -1.60
C SER A 41 14.21 -5.50 -2.23
N LEU A 42 15.18 -4.69 -2.63
CA LEU A 42 14.94 -3.45 -3.37
C LEU A 42 15.15 -3.73 -4.87
N ASP A 43 14.11 -3.56 -5.69
CA ASP A 43 14.25 -3.57 -7.14
C ASP A 43 14.69 -2.17 -7.59
N GLU A 44 16.00 -1.96 -7.72
CA GLU A 44 16.60 -0.70 -8.15
C GLU A 44 16.26 -0.31 -9.60
N ARG A 45 15.65 -1.20 -10.40
CA ARG A 45 15.22 -0.87 -11.77
C ARG A 45 13.86 -0.19 -11.78
N THR A 46 12.97 -0.55 -10.85
CA THR A 46 11.59 -0.04 -10.79
C THR A 46 11.31 0.81 -9.57
N GLY A 47 12.23 0.85 -8.59
CA GLY A 47 12.01 1.51 -7.32
C GLY A 47 11.01 0.77 -6.43
N HIS A 48 10.95 -0.57 -6.51
CA HIS A 48 10.03 -1.36 -5.67
C HIS A 48 10.69 -1.94 -4.43
N ILE A 49 9.92 -2.03 -3.33
CA ILE A 49 10.31 -2.65 -2.07
C ILE A 49 9.54 -3.96 -1.94
N VAL A 50 10.24 -5.08 -2.12
CA VAL A 50 9.65 -6.42 -2.03
C VAL A 50 9.77 -6.95 -0.61
N PHE A 51 8.64 -6.98 0.10
CA PHE A 51 8.54 -7.52 1.45
C PHE A 51 8.31 -9.04 1.43
N PRO A 52 8.70 -9.78 2.49
CA PRO A 52 8.39 -11.20 2.63
C PRO A 52 6.90 -11.55 2.43
N LEU A 53 5.98 -10.69 2.90
CA LEU A 53 4.53 -10.88 2.74
C LEU A 53 3.99 -10.59 1.34
N SER A 54 4.73 -9.88 0.47
CA SER A 54 4.24 -9.43 -0.85
C SER A 54 3.83 -10.58 -1.77
N GLN A 55 4.36 -11.79 -1.55
CA GLN A 55 4.01 -12.98 -2.34
C GLN A 55 2.61 -13.54 -2.04
N TYR A 56 2.01 -13.15 -0.92
CA TYR A 56 0.69 -13.62 -0.46
C TYR A 56 -0.41 -12.58 -0.70
N ASP A 57 -0.05 -11.29 -0.67
CA ASP A 57 -1.00 -10.20 -0.82
C ASP A 57 -1.19 -9.80 -2.30
N LEU A 58 -2.44 -9.83 -2.77
CA LEU A 58 -2.81 -9.45 -4.13
C LEU A 58 -2.56 -7.96 -4.42
N SER A 59 -2.64 -7.12 -3.39
CA SER A 59 -2.48 -5.66 -3.49
C SER A 59 -1.02 -5.19 -3.33
N ALA A 60 -0.10 -6.07 -2.92
CA ALA A 60 1.26 -5.69 -2.58
C ALA A 60 2.16 -5.35 -3.78
N SER A 61 1.70 -5.60 -5.01
CA SER A 61 2.45 -5.33 -6.24
C SER A 61 1.58 -4.51 -7.18
N ALA A 62 2.03 -3.31 -7.50
CA ALA A 62 1.37 -2.48 -8.51
C ALA A 62 1.38 -3.16 -9.91
N SER A 63 2.35 -4.04 -10.19
CA SER A 63 2.33 -4.85 -11.41
C SER A 63 1.23 -5.90 -11.40
N ASP A 64 0.97 -6.53 -10.25
CA ASP A 64 -0.11 -7.52 -10.12
C ASP A 64 -1.47 -6.83 -10.26
N ILE A 65 -1.64 -5.68 -9.59
CA ILE A 65 -2.83 -4.82 -9.74
C ILE A 65 -3.00 -4.38 -11.19
N GLY A 66 -1.93 -3.96 -11.86
CA GLY A 66 -1.96 -3.53 -13.27
C GLY A 66 -2.48 -4.62 -14.21
N VAL A 67 -2.07 -5.88 -14.00
CA VAL A 67 -2.56 -7.04 -14.76
C VAL A 67 -4.06 -7.26 -14.52
N LEU A 68 -4.52 -7.19 -13.27
CA LEU A 68 -5.93 -7.39 -12.93
C LEU A 68 -6.80 -6.26 -13.52
N ASN A 69 -6.37 -5.02 -13.35
CA ASN A 69 -7.04 -3.84 -13.89
C ASN A 69 -7.10 -3.90 -15.42
N GLN A 70 -6.03 -4.32 -16.09
CA GLN A 70 -6.04 -4.45 -17.54
C GLN A 70 -7.09 -5.46 -18.02
N ALA A 71 -7.18 -6.63 -17.38
CA ALA A 71 -8.20 -7.63 -17.72
C ALA A 71 -9.63 -7.08 -17.50
N LEU A 72 -9.88 -6.42 -16.36
CA LEU A 72 -11.15 -5.76 -16.08
C LEU A 72 -11.48 -4.68 -17.11
N PHE A 73 -10.53 -3.82 -17.46
CA PHE A 73 -10.73 -2.76 -18.45
C PHE A 73 -11.03 -3.30 -19.85
N LEU A 74 -10.43 -4.43 -20.25
CA LEU A 74 -10.79 -5.10 -21.50
C LEU A 74 -12.22 -5.68 -21.47
N ARG A 75 -12.70 -6.15 -20.31
CA ARG A 75 -14.10 -6.58 -20.13
C ARG A 75 -15.06 -5.39 -20.22
N ILE A 76 -14.72 -4.26 -19.59
CA ILE A 76 -15.48 -3.02 -19.67
C ILE A 76 -15.51 -2.48 -21.10
N GLU A 77 -14.37 -2.50 -21.81
CA GLU A 77 -14.27 -2.13 -23.23
C GLU A 77 -15.28 -2.89 -24.09
N THR A 78 -15.41 -4.20 -23.89
CA THR A 78 -16.37 -5.03 -24.63
C THR A 78 -17.82 -4.55 -24.44
N CYS A 79 -18.19 -4.24 -23.20
CA CYS A 79 -19.51 -3.70 -22.87
C CYS A 79 -19.71 -2.29 -23.44
N MET A 80 -18.73 -1.41 -23.30
CA MET A 80 -18.77 -0.03 -23.81
C MET A 80 -18.92 0.00 -25.33
N ASN A 81 -18.20 -0.86 -26.05
CA ASN A 81 -18.31 -1.01 -27.50
C ASN A 81 -19.72 -1.45 -27.93
N ALA A 82 -20.34 -2.40 -27.21
CA ALA A 82 -21.73 -2.81 -27.46
C ALA A 82 -22.74 -1.66 -27.26
N ARG A 83 -22.39 -0.67 -26.43
CA ARG A 83 -23.17 0.54 -26.17
C ARG A 83 -22.77 1.74 -27.04
N SER A 84 -21.89 1.52 -28.02
CA SER A 84 -21.34 2.56 -28.90
C SER A 84 -20.65 3.71 -28.13
N MET A 85 -19.97 3.38 -27.02
CA MET A 85 -19.20 4.31 -26.22
C MET A 85 -17.68 4.03 -26.34
N PRO A 86 -16.83 5.07 -26.37
CA PRO A 86 -15.39 4.89 -26.40
C PRO A 86 -14.87 4.38 -25.05
N PHE A 87 -13.99 3.38 -25.07
CA PHE A 87 -13.24 2.95 -23.90
C PHE A 87 -11.99 2.17 -24.34
N ARG A 88 -10.81 2.70 -24.08
CA ARG A 88 -9.52 2.19 -24.61
C ARG A 88 -8.51 1.89 -23.50
N ALA A 89 -8.83 2.19 -22.24
CA ALA A 89 -7.92 2.02 -21.10
C ALA A 89 -7.29 0.62 -20.99
N GLY A 90 -8.03 -0.45 -21.35
CA GLY A 90 -7.52 -1.83 -21.31
C GLY A 90 -6.45 -2.15 -22.38
N ARG A 91 -6.31 -1.30 -23.39
CA ARG A 91 -5.35 -1.45 -24.51
C ARG A 91 -4.08 -0.63 -24.31
N VAL A 92 -4.02 0.15 -23.24
CA VAL A 92 -2.88 1.00 -22.92
C VAL A 92 -1.91 0.22 -22.05
N ASP A 93 -0.63 0.28 -22.38
CA ASP A 93 0.41 -0.16 -21.46
C ASP A 93 0.54 0.90 -20.35
N PRO A 94 0.25 0.56 -19.08
CA PRO A 94 0.40 1.51 -17.98
C PRO A 94 1.87 1.93 -17.76
N GLY A 95 2.83 1.23 -18.38
CA GLY A 95 4.24 1.38 -18.10
C GLY A 95 4.65 0.63 -16.83
N PRO A 96 5.93 0.68 -16.45
CA PRO A 96 6.36 0.07 -15.21
C PRO A 96 5.68 0.77 -14.03
N PRO A 97 5.20 0.03 -13.02
CA PRO A 97 4.93 0.64 -11.73
C PRO A 97 6.24 1.21 -11.19
N LEU A 98 6.21 2.47 -10.73
CA LEU A 98 7.40 3.17 -10.29
C LEU A 98 7.24 3.67 -8.86
N ASP A 99 8.33 3.52 -8.11
CA ASP A 99 8.68 4.32 -6.93
C ASP A 99 7.79 4.07 -5.70
N ASP A 100 8.04 2.96 -4.99
CA ASP A 100 7.49 2.69 -3.67
C ASP A 100 8.12 3.63 -2.64
N ARG A 101 7.32 4.54 -2.08
CA ARG A 101 7.79 5.59 -1.15
C ARG A 101 7.49 5.30 0.32
N ASN A 102 7.34 4.03 0.69
CA ASN A 102 7.03 3.63 2.07
C ASN A 102 8.01 4.20 3.11
N PHE A 103 9.25 4.46 2.70
CA PHE A 103 10.31 5.05 3.52
C PHE A 103 10.92 6.31 2.88
N GLY A 104 10.10 7.07 2.14
CA GLY A 104 10.51 8.29 1.45
C GLY A 104 11.04 8.04 0.05
N VAL A 105 11.47 9.11 -0.63
CA VAL A 105 12.02 9.01 -1.99
C VAL A 105 13.39 8.34 -1.93
N TRP A 106 13.59 7.24 -2.65
CA TRP A 106 14.88 6.53 -2.68
C TRP A 106 15.29 6.14 -4.10
N PHE A 107 14.32 5.93 -4.99
CA PHE A 107 14.56 5.61 -6.38
C PHE A 107 15.07 6.85 -7.15
N GLU A 108 16.40 6.95 -7.32
CA GLU A 108 17.04 8.14 -7.90
C GLU A 108 16.57 8.50 -9.31
N PRO A 109 16.39 7.55 -10.24
CA PRO A 109 15.88 7.90 -11.58
C PRO A 109 14.50 8.58 -11.50
N GLY A 110 13.63 8.10 -10.60
CA GLY A 110 12.33 8.71 -10.33
C GLY A 110 12.47 10.11 -9.73
N ALA A 111 13.28 10.24 -8.68
CA ALA A 111 13.56 11.52 -8.01
C ALA A 111 14.11 12.60 -8.96
N GLN A 112 14.97 12.20 -9.90
CA GLN A 112 15.58 13.12 -10.88
C GLN A 112 14.66 13.50 -12.03
N THR A 113 13.69 12.63 -12.37
CA THR A 113 12.79 12.86 -13.50
C THR A 113 11.50 13.55 -13.06
N TRP A 114 10.91 13.09 -11.96
CA TRP A 114 9.59 13.50 -11.49
C TRP A 114 9.64 14.09 -10.07
N GLY A 115 10.74 13.95 -9.35
CA GLY A 115 10.81 14.34 -7.95
C GLY A 115 9.74 13.64 -7.14
N LEU A 116 8.97 14.40 -6.35
CA LEU A 116 7.82 13.91 -5.61
C LEU A 116 6.52 13.86 -6.42
N MET A 117 6.52 14.36 -7.67
CA MET A 117 5.36 14.23 -8.55
C MET A 117 5.21 12.78 -9.02
N ARG A 118 4.01 12.44 -9.48
CA ARG A 118 3.76 11.13 -10.09
C ARG A 118 4.24 11.14 -11.55
N PRO A 119 4.78 10.02 -12.06
CA PRO A 119 4.98 9.89 -13.50
C PRO A 119 3.63 10.04 -14.23
N PRO A 120 3.63 10.46 -15.50
CA PRO A 120 2.44 10.42 -16.33
C PRO A 120 1.83 9.03 -16.30
N ASP A 121 0.50 8.99 -16.25
CA ASP A 121 -0.28 7.76 -16.26
C ASP A 121 -1.03 7.69 -17.61
N PRO A 122 -0.51 6.93 -18.59
CA PRO A 122 -1.12 6.82 -19.91
C PRO A 122 -2.54 6.26 -19.87
N VAL A 123 -2.85 5.44 -18.86
CA VAL A 123 -4.19 4.88 -18.66
C VAL A 123 -5.14 5.99 -18.24
N ALA A 124 -4.75 6.83 -17.28
CA ALA A 124 -5.53 7.99 -16.85
C ALA A 124 -5.74 9.02 -17.98
N GLU A 125 -4.70 9.31 -18.78
CA GLU A 125 -4.81 10.18 -19.94
C GLU A 125 -5.80 9.65 -20.99
N THR A 126 -5.76 8.34 -21.24
CA THR A 126 -6.69 7.68 -22.17
C THR A 126 -8.12 7.68 -21.64
N PHE A 127 -8.29 7.47 -20.33
CA PHE A 127 -9.56 7.60 -19.65
C PHE A 127 -10.19 8.97 -19.86
N GLN A 128 -9.43 10.04 -19.63
CA GLN A 128 -9.92 11.41 -19.85
C GLN A 128 -10.32 11.64 -21.31
N ALA A 129 -9.51 11.17 -22.27
CA ALA A 129 -9.81 11.31 -23.68
C ALA A 129 -11.07 10.55 -24.11
N ASP A 130 -11.33 9.38 -23.50
CA ASP A 130 -12.55 8.61 -23.74
C ASP A 130 -13.78 9.28 -23.11
N GLU A 131 -13.64 9.83 -21.91
CA GLU A 131 -14.70 10.60 -21.25
C GLU A 131 -15.10 11.81 -22.10
N ASP A 132 -14.13 12.61 -22.54
CA ASP A 132 -14.36 13.78 -23.38
C ASP A 132 -15.07 13.40 -24.71
N ALA A 133 -14.69 12.26 -25.29
CA ALA A 133 -15.28 11.76 -26.54
C ALA A 133 -16.68 11.15 -26.35
N GLY A 134 -16.94 10.51 -25.21
CA GLY A 134 -18.22 9.87 -24.89
C GLY A 134 -19.27 10.83 -24.32
N GLY A 135 -18.84 12.01 -23.86
CA GLY A 135 -19.71 13.07 -23.35
C GLY A 135 -20.46 12.67 -22.07
N GLU A 136 -21.58 13.34 -21.79
CA GLU A 136 -22.30 13.26 -20.50
C GLU A 136 -22.72 11.85 -20.07
N ARG A 137 -22.88 10.93 -21.02
CA ARG A 137 -23.30 9.55 -20.74
C ARG A 137 -22.15 8.63 -20.37
N TRP A 138 -20.91 8.99 -20.72
CA TRP A 138 -19.77 8.09 -20.66
C TRP A 138 -19.56 7.50 -19.27
N SER A 139 -19.55 8.35 -18.23
CA SER A 139 -19.33 7.92 -16.84
C SER A 139 -20.41 6.97 -16.32
N GLN A 140 -21.68 7.22 -16.70
CA GLN A 140 -22.79 6.33 -16.34
C GLN A 140 -22.66 4.97 -17.02
N GLU A 141 -22.26 4.94 -18.30
CA GLU A 141 -22.08 3.69 -19.03
C GLU A 141 -20.89 2.89 -18.51
N VAL A 142 -19.77 3.54 -18.16
CA VAL A 142 -18.63 2.89 -17.51
C VAL A 142 -19.05 2.27 -16.18
N ALA A 143 -19.77 3.00 -15.33
CA ALA A 143 -20.24 2.48 -14.06
C ALA A 143 -21.15 1.25 -14.24
N ALA A 144 -22.05 1.30 -15.23
CA ALA A 144 -22.93 0.17 -15.54
C ALA A 144 -22.17 -1.04 -16.13
N CYS A 145 -21.17 -0.80 -16.98
CA CYS A 145 -20.32 -1.86 -17.53
C CYS A 145 -19.39 -2.47 -16.47
N ASN A 146 -18.91 -1.68 -15.52
CA ASN A 146 -18.12 -2.19 -14.39
C ASN A 146 -18.98 -3.08 -13.49
N ALA A 147 -20.20 -2.65 -13.13
CA ALA A 147 -21.13 -3.47 -12.35
C ALA A 147 -21.53 -4.78 -13.07
N GLU A 148 -21.65 -4.72 -14.40
CA GLU A 148 -21.86 -5.92 -15.22
C GLU A 148 -20.64 -6.86 -15.13
N ALA A 149 -19.42 -6.35 -15.28
CA ALA A 149 -18.19 -7.15 -15.15
C ALA A 149 -18.03 -7.77 -13.76
N GLU A 150 -18.36 -7.06 -12.69
CA GLU A 150 -18.28 -7.57 -11.31
C GLU A 150 -19.31 -8.68 -11.02
N SER A 151 -20.43 -8.70 -11.74
CA SER A 151 -21.50 -9.70 -11.56
C SER A 151 -21.47 -10.83 -12.59
N ASP A 152 -20.60 -10.74 -13.59
CA ASP A 152 -20.46 -11.69 -14.68
C ASP A 152 -19.66 -12.93 -14.24
N PRO A 153 -20.26 -14.14 -14.29
CA PRO A 153 -19.55 -15.39 -14.00
C PRO A 153 -18.29 -15.59 -14.85
N ASP A 154 -18.27 -15.07 -16.09
CA ASP A 154 -17.10 -15.19 -16.98
C ASP A 154 -15.93 -14.29 -16.54
N SER A 155 -16.20 -13.28 -15.70
CA SER A 155 -15.19 -12.36 -15.17
C SER A 155 -14.74 -12.71 -13.74
N ALA A 156 -15.51 -13.52 -13.02
CA ALA A 156 -15.23 -13.94 -11.64
C ALA A 156 -13.87 -14.66 -11.46
N ASP A 157 -13.31 -15.18 -12.55
CA ASP A 157 -11.99 -15.83 -12.52
C ASP A 157 -10.82 -14.84 -12.41
N PHE A 158 -10.99 -13.59 -12.84
CA PHE A 158 -9.92 -12.56 -12.83
C PHE A 158 -10.30 -11.25 -12.13
N VAL A 159 -11.56 -11.07 -11.74
CA VAL A 159 -12.02 -9.98 -10.87
C VAL A 159 -11.98 -10.45 -9.42
N PRO A 160 -11.03 -9.96 -8.59
CA PRO A 160 -10.91 -10.42 -7.21
C PRO A 160 -12.08 -9.98 -6.35
N THR A 161 -12.40 -10.79 -5.34
CA THR A 161 -13.37 -10.38 -4.30
C THR A 161 -12.82 -9.23 -3.47
N GLN A 162 -13.71 -8.47 -2.82
CA GLN A 162 -13.33 -7.42 -1.88
C GLN A 162 -12.45 -7.96 -0.75
N ASP A 163 -12.76 -9.14 -0.23
CA ASP A 163 -11.98 -9.78 0.84
C ASP A 163 -10.56 -10.13 0.36
N ALA A 164 -10.43 -10.72 -0.83
CA ALA A 164 -9.13 -11.04 -1.41
C ALA A 164 -8.28 -9.79 -1.71
N MET A 165 -8.93 -8.68 -2.08
CA MET A 165 -8.24 -7.44 -2.45
C MET A 165 -7.90 -6.56 -1.24
N PHE A 166 -8.74 -6.50 -0.20
CA PHE A 166 -8.65 -5.48 0.85
C PHE A 166 -8.76 -6.00 2.29
N ASP A 167 -9.08 -7.28 2.50
CA ASP A 167 -9.22 -7.85 3.85
C ASP A 167 -8.41 -9.13 4.07
N SER A 168 -7.36 -9.34 3.28
CA SER A 168 -6.48 -10.51 3.39
C SER A 168 -5.72 -10.53 4.73
N LEU A 169 -5.42 -11.74 5.20
CA LEU A 169 -4.53 -11.98 6.32
C LEU A 169 -3.15 -11.38 6.05
N ALA A 170 -2.62 -11.52 4.83
CA ALA A 170 -1.34 -10.91 4.46
C ALA A 170 -1.30 -9.39 4.73
N GLN A 171 -2.35 -8.63 4.38
CA GLN A 171 -2.42 -7.18 4.68
C GLN A 171 -2.50 -6.88 6.18
N LYS A 172 -3.29 -7.65 6.92
CA LYS A 172 -3.42 -7.53 8.38
C LYS A 172 -2.07 -7.78 9.08
N LEU A 173 -1.32 -8.79 8.62
CA LEU A 173 0.01 -9.10 9.13
C LEU A 173 1.04 -8.03 8.73
N GLY A 174 0.97 -7.51 7.51
CA GLY A 174 1.81 -6.40 7.04
C GLY A 174 1.64 -5.14 7.90
N THR A 175 0.39 -4.77 8.17
CA THR A 175 0.06 -3.65 9.08
C THR A 175 0.58 -3.89 10.50
N THR A 176 0.45 -5.13 11.00
CA THR A 176 0.95 -5.51 12.32
C THR A 176 2.48 -5.40 12.40
N ALA A 177 3.19 -5.89 11.39
CA ALA A 177 4.65 -5.81 11.29
C ALA A 177 5.13 -4.36 11.22
N MET A 178 4.51 -3.51 10.38
CA MET A 178 4.84 -2.09 10.28
C MET A 178 4.67 -1.36 11.62
N ARG A 179 3.52 -1.55 12.29
CA ARG A 179 3.27 -0.94 13.61
C ARG A 179 4.25 -1.41 14.68
N ALA A 180 4.75 -2.64 14.58
CA ALA A 180 5.76 -3.15 15.48
C ALA A 180 7.13 -2.54 15.20
N ALA A 181 7.49 -2.42 13.92
CA ALA A 181 8.73 -1.82 13.45
C ALA A 181 8.90 -0.36 13.90
N THR A 182 7.86 0.47 13.77
CA THR A 182 7.95 1.91 14.13
C THR A 182 8.25 2.15 15.61
N ARG A 183 7.97 1.17 16.48
CA ARG A 183 8.24 1.25 17.92
C ARG A 183 9.62 0.73 18.34
N THR A 184 10.45 0.31 17.38
CA THR A 184 11.80 -0.19 17.67
C THR A 184 12.79 0.96 17.85
N ALA A 185 13.83 0.74 18.66
CA ALA A 185 14.90 1.72 18.82
C ALA A 185 15.69 1.90 17.51
N GLU A 186 15.82 0.83 16.72
CA GLU A 186 16.46 0.86 15.41
C GLU A 186 15.73 1.76 14.42
N TRP A 187 14.39 1.80 14.46
CA TRP A 187 13.59 2.70 13.64
C TRP A 187 13.85 4.17 13.99
N GLY A 188 13.82 4.51 15.29
CA GLY A 188 14.18 5.85 15.75
C GLY A 188 15.60 6.24 15.33
N ALA A 189 16.56 5.33 15.48
CA ALA A 189 17.96 5.59 15.14
C ALA A 189 18.19 5.87 13.64
N ILE A 190 17.51 5.16 12.73
CA ILE A 190 17.61 5.47 11.29
C ILE A 190 16.89 6.77 10.94
N ARG A 191 15.78 7.09 11.64
CA ARG A 191 15.05 8.35 11.48
C ARG A 191 15.87 9.56 11.91
N ASP A 192 16.60 9.45 13.02
CA ASP A 192 17.50 10.49 13.52
C ASP A 192 18.63 10.77 12.52
N LYS A 193 19.31 9.72 12.04
CA LYS A 193 20.36 9.85 11.02
C LYS A 193 19.86 10.50 9.74
N TRP A 194 18.67 10.11 9.28
CA TRP A 194 18.04 10.72 8.12
C TRP A 194 17.76 12.21 8.34
N SER A 195 17.22 12.57 9.51
CA SER A 195 16.99 13.97 9.89
C SER A 195 18.28 14.78 9.95
N GLU A 196 19.37 14.20 10.46
CA GLU A 196 20.70 14.83 10.46
C GLU A 196 21.22 15.06 9.03
N CYS A 197 21.03 14.10 8.12
CA CYS A 197 21.40 14.25 6.71
C CYS A 197 20.62 15.37 6.03
N LEU A 198 19.30 15.44 6.25
CA LEU A 198 18.47 16.54 5.75
C LEU A 198 18.96 17.89 6.28
N THR A 199 19.20 17.98 7.59
CA THR A 199 19.67 19.22 8.25
C THR A 199 21.01 19.68 7.66
N ALA A 200 21.95 18.75 7.43
CA ALA A 200 23.23 19.04 6.81
C ALA A 200 23.10 19.58 5.37
N ASN A 201 21.99 19.28 4.69
CA ASN A 201 21.67 19.78 3.36
C ASN A 201 20.68 20.97 3.37
N GLY A 202 20.43 21.56 4.55
CA GLY A 202 19.57 22.73 4.71
C GLY A 202 18.08 22.42 4.57
N LEU A 203 17.67 21.17 4.80
CA LEU A 203 16.27 20.74 4.84
C LEU A 203 15.87 20.38 6.28
N THR A 204 14.57 20.40 6.53
CA THR A 204 13.99 20.10 7.84
C THR A 204 13.13 18.85 7.73
N ALA A 205 13.43 17.81 8.51
CA ALA A 205 12.55 16.64 8.61
C ALA A 205 11.17 17.03 9.15
N MET A 206 10.10 16.43 8.61
CA MET A 206 8.78 16.52 9.25
C MET A 206 8.80 15.89 10.65
N ASP A 207 8.06 16.49 11.58
CA ASP A 207 7.86 15.97 12.93
C ASP A 207 6.80 14.86 12.91
N SER A 208 7.22 13.67 12.44
CA SER A 208 6.39 12.49 12.27
C SER A 208 7.24 11.23 12.30
N GLU A 209 6.74 10.19 12.97
CA GLU A 209 7.41 8.89 13.07
C GLU A 209 7.36 8.08 11.76
N THR A 210 6.44 8.43 10.86
CA THR A 210 6.15 7.68 9.62
C THR A 210 6.34 8.49 8.35
N ASP A 211 6.37 9.82 8.43
CA ASP A 211 6.57 10.65 7.24
C ASP A 211 8.07 10.81 6.98
N TRP A 212 8.51 10.28 5.84
CA TRP A 212 9.88 10.31 5.34
C TRP A 212 10.02 11.36 4.23
N ILE A 213 9.65 12.60 4.56
CA ILE A 213 9.68 13.77 3.67
C ILE A 213 10.11 15.01 4.46
N SER A 214 10.80 15.95 3.80
CA SER A 214 11.12 17.25 4.42
C SER A 214 9.92 18.22 4.40
N VAL A 215 9.93 19.17 5.32
CA VAL A 215 8.97 20.28 5.38
C VAL A 215 8.99 21.08 4.07
N GLU A 216 10.19 21.32 3.52
CA GLU A 216 10.37 22.06 2.28
C GLU A 216 9.76 21.34 1.08
N SER A 217 9.93 20.02 0.99
CA SER A 217 9.30 19.18 -0.02
C SER A 217 7.78 19.19 0.07
N GLN A 218 7.23 18.99 1.27
CA GLN A 218 5.80 19.04 1.51
C GLN A 218 5.21 20.42 1.14
N THR A 219 5.88 21.50 1.57
CA THR A 219 5.46 22.87 1.26
C THR A 219 5.51 23.17 -0.23
N ALA A 220 6.54 22.71 -0.94
CA ALA A 220 6.68 22.91 -2.38
C ALA A 220 5.54 22.22 -3.15
N LEU A 221 5.15 21.00 -2.73
CA LEU A 221 3.99 20.30 -3.30
C LEU A 221 2.68 21.07 -3.06
N GLU A 222 2.45 21.51 -1.83
CA GLU A 222 1.22 22.23 -1.44
C GLU A 222 1.06 23.58 -2.13
N ASN A 223 2.16 24.30 -2.34
CA ASN A 223 2.16 25.59 -3.02
C ASN A 223 2.10 25.47 -4.55
N GLY A 224 2.27 24.28 -5.11
CA GLY A 224 2.41 24.09 -6.55
C GLY A 224 3.68 24.75 -7.09
N ASP A 225 4.79 24.62 -6.36
CA ASP A 225 6.10 25.12 -6.80
C ASP A 225 6.50 24.49 -8.15
N PRO A 226 7.40 25.15 -8.92
CA PRO A 226 7.86 24.62 -10.19
C PRO A 226 8.47 23.20 -10.09
N PRO A 227 8.27 22.35 -11.10
CA PRO A 227 8.85 21.00 -11.17
C PRO A 227 10.35 20.94 -10.81
N GLU A 228 11.14 21.92 -11.26
CA GLU A 228 12.58 21.97 -11.01
C GLU A 228 12.92 22.06 -9.53
N ARG A 229 12.10 22.78 -8.75
CA ARG A 229 12.28 22.90 -7.29
C ARG A 229 11.95 21.58 -6.60
N ILE A 230 10.85 20.94 -6.98
CA ILE A 230 10.42 19.66 -6.43
C ILE A 230 11.47 18.57 -6.73
N ILE A 231 11.97 18.50 -7.96
CA ILE A 231 13.03 17.58 -8.40
C ILE A 231 14.31 17.82 -7.61
N GLN A 232 14.72 19.08 -7.42
CA GLN A 232 15.90 19.43 -6.65
C GLN A 232 15.83 18.89 -5.21
N LEU A 233 14.70 19.14 -4.53
CA LEU A 233 14.47 18.70 -3.15
C LEU A 233 14.46 17.17 -3.05
N SER A 234 13.70 16.52 -3.93
CA SER A 234 13.60 15.05 -3.99
C SER A 234 14.96 14.41 -4.24
N GLY A 235 15.82 15.04 -5.05
CA GLY A 235 17.18 14.57 -5.29
C GLY A 235 18.05 14.63 -4.03
N ILE A 236 17.86 15.62 -3.15
CA ILE A 236 18.56 15.67 -1.85
C ILE A 236 18.08 14.53 -0.95
N GLU A 237 16.76 14.36 -0.82
CA GLU A 237 16.16 13.33 0.01
C GLU A 237 16.54 11.92 -0.46
N ALA A 238 16.51 11.66 -1.77
CA ALA A 238 16.93 10.39 -2.36
C ALA A 238 18.39 10.05 -2.06
N ARG A 239 19.30 11.05 -2.17
CA ARG A 239 20.71 10.84 -1.79
C ARG A 239 20.86 10.52 -0.32
N CYS A 240 20.18 11.26 0.57
CA CYS A 240 20.19 10.94 2.00
C CYS A 240 19.68 9.52 2.28
N ASN A 241 18.59 9.11 1.62
CA ASN A 241 18.03 7.78 1.75
C ASN A 241 18.99 6.68 1.27
N ASN A 242 19.70 6.90 0.16
CA ASN A 242 20.62 5.92 -0.38
C ASN A 242 21.94 5.84 0.40
N ASP A 243 22.55 6.97 0.74
CA ASP A 243 23.81 7.03 1.50
C ASP A 243 23.67 6.38 2.88
N LEU A 244 22.53 6.58 3.54
CA LEU A 244 22.22 6.00 4.85
C LEU A 244 21.55 4.63 4.75
N ARG A 245 21.19 4.16 3.56
CA ARG A 245 20.42 2.95 3.31
C ARG A 245 19.11 2.93 4.12
N VAL A 246 18.39 4.04 4.15
CA VAL A 246 17.14 4.22 4.92
C VAL A 246 16.11 3.19 4.51
N THR A 247 15.79 3.10 3.22
CA THR A 247 14.78 2.17 2.70
C THR A 247 15.08 0.72 3.03
N GLN A 248 16.34 0.29 2.85
CA GLN A 248 16.75 -1.06 3.22
C GLN A 248 16.63 -1.28 4.74
N THR A 249 17.14 -0.35 5.55
CA THR A 249 17.20 -0.52 7.01
C THR A 249 15.79 -0.54 7.60
N ALA A 250 14.93 0.40 7.23
CA ALA A 250 13.53 0.45 7.67
C ALA A 250 12.74 -0.76 7.16
N GLY A 251 12.95 -1.15 5.91
CA GLY A 251 12.37 -2.35 5.32
C GLY A 251 12.76 -3.63 6.06
N ASP A 252 14.05 -3.82 6.36
CA ASP A 252 14.58 -4.98 7.08
C ASP A 252 13.99 -5.07 8.51
N ILE A 253 13.79 -3.94 9.18
CA ILE A 253 13.11 -3.92 10.49
C ILE A 253 11.67 -4.46 10.33
N VAL A 254 10.92 -4.01 9.33
CA VAL A 254 9.57 -4.53 9.05
C VAL A 254 9.62 -6.02 8.69
N ALA A 255 10.52 -6.42 7.80
CA ALA A 255 10.70 -7.82 7.40
C ALA A 255 11.02 -8.73 8.60
N SER A 256 11.77 -8.23 9.57
CA SER A 256 12.10 -8.98 10.80
C SER A 256 10.88 -9.41 11.60
N PHE A 257 9.79 -8.64 11.56
CA PHE A 257 8.52 -9.04 12.16
C PHE A 257 7.67 -9.89 11.22
N GLN A 258 7.77 -9.70 9.90
CA GLN A 258 6.96 -10.45 8.94
C GLN A 258 7.31 -11.94 8.92
N VAL A 259 8.58 -12.33 8.97
CA VAL A 259 8.98 -13.74 8.84
C VAL A 259 8.39 -14.64 9.94
N PRO A 260 8.47 -14.30 11.24
CA PRO A 260 7.79 -15.08 12.28
C PRO A 260 6.26 -15.11 12.11
N LEU A 261 5.65 -13.99 11.70
CA LEU A 261 4.21 -13.91 11.42
C LEU A 261 3.79 -14.81 10.26
N ILE A 262 4.61 -14.90 9.21
CA ILE A 262 4.39 -15.81 8.08
C ILE A 262 4.45 -17.26 8.57
N SER A 263 5.49 -17.63 9.31
CA SER A 263 5.67 -18.98 9.84
C SER A 263 4.46 -19.42 10.69
N ALA A 264 3.95 -18.54 11.55
CA ALA A 264 2.79 -18.82 12.40
C ALA A 264 1.46 -18.97 11.62
N ASN A 265 1.37 -18.44 10.39
CA ASN A 265 0.15 -18.37 9.60
C ASN A 265 0.28 -19.08 8.23
N GLN A 266 1.30 -19.93 8.06
CA GLN A 266 1.72 -20.46 6.76
C GLN A 266 0.59 -21.16 5.99
N VAL A 267 -0.30 -21.88 6.67
CA VAL A 267 -1.41 -22.60 6.03
C VAL A 267 -2.36 -21.62 5.33
N THR A 268 -2.88 -20.63 6.05
CA THR A 268 -3.80 -19.64 5.48
C THR A 268 -3.12 -18.77 4.42
N LEU A 269 -1.87 -18.38 4.65
CA LEU A 269 -1.11 -17.61 3.65
C LEU A 269 -0.91 -18.41 2.36
N ASN A 270 -0.66 -19.72 2.43
CA ASN A 270 -0.57 -20.55 1.23
C ASN A 270 -1.88 -20.58 0.43
N ASP A 271 -3.03 -20.56 1.10
CA ASP A 271 -4.34 -20.47 0.45
C ASP A 271 -4.50 -19.11 -0.25
N GLU A 272 -4.14 -18.00 0.40
CA GLU A 272 -4.17 -16.66 -0.20
C GLU A 272 -3.21 -16.54 -1.40
N LYS A 273 -2.03 -17.15 -1.31
CA LYS A 273 -1.10 -17.21 -2.44
C LYS A 273 -1.67 -17.99 -3.61
N ALA A 274 -2.29 -19.14 -3.37
CA ALA A 274 -2.92 -19.92 -4.42
C ALA A 274 -4.07 -19.16 -5.09
N GLU A 275 -4.86 -18.43 -4.30
CA GLU A 275 -5.92 -17.56 -4.82
C GLU A 275 -5.36 -16.40 -5.66
N LYS A 276 -4.33 -15.71 -5.17
CA LYS A 276 -3.60 -14.67 -5.92
C LYS A 276 -3.09 -15.20 -7.26
N ASP A 277 -2.39 -16.33 -7.24
CA ASP A 277 -1.82 -16.95 -8.44
C ASP A 277 -2.94 -17.33 -9.44
N ARG A 278 -4.11 -17.78 -8.95
CA ARG A 278 -5.29 -18.07 -9.78
C ARG A 278 -5.82 -16.82 -10.49
N TYR A 279 -6.07 -15.73 -9.77
CA TYR A 279 -6.57 -14.48 -10.38
C TYR A 279 -5.60 -13.95 -11.43
N LEU A 280 -4.30 -13.92 -11.11
CA LEU A 280 -3.28 -13.42 -12.04
C LEU A 280 -3.15 -14.28 -13.29
N ALA A 281 -3.24 -15.61 -13.16
CA ALA A 281 -3.21 -16.52 -14.31
C ALA A 281 -4.44 -16.34 -15.21
N ALA A 282 -5.63 -16.19 -14.61
CA ALA A 282 -6.86 -15.95 -15.35
C ALA A 282 -6.84 -14.60 -16.07
N ALA A 283 -6.39 -13.53 -15.40
CA ALA A 283 -6.27 -12.19 -15.97
C ALA A 283 -5.33 -12.19 -17.19
N LYS A 284 -4.13 -12.78 -17.05
CA LYS A 284 -3.16 -12.91 -18.15
C LYS A 284 -3.75 -13.66 -19.34
N LYS A 285 -4.42 -14.79 -19.08
CA LYS A 285 -5.08 -15.58 -20.11
C LYS A 285 -6.15 -14.76 -20.84
N TYR A 286 -6.98 -14.03 -20.10
CA TYR A 286 -8.02 -13.17 -20.68
C TYR A 286 -7.40 -12.07 -21.55
N ILE A 287 -6.39 -11.36 -21.05
CA ILE A 287 -5.66 -10.32 -21.81
C ILE A 287 -5.11 -10.89 -23.13
N ASP A 288 -4.50 -12.07 -23.09
CA ASP A 288 -3.91 -12.68 -24.30
C ASP A 288 -4.97 -13.12 -25.30
N GLN A 289 -6.15 -13.59 -24.86
CA GLN A 289 -7.28 -13.87 -25.74
C GLN A 289 -7.78 -12.62 -26.46
N GLN A 290 -7.80 -11.47 -25.77
CA GLN A 290 -8.23 -10.20 -26.33
C GLN A 290 -7.23 -9.57 -27.31
N LYS A 291 -5.96 -9.99 -27.32
CA LYS A 291 -4.95 -9.54 -28.30
C LYS A 291 -5.08 -10.24 -29.67
N HIS A 292 -5.75 -11.39 -29.70
CA HIS A 292 -5.82 -12.26 -30.88
C HIS A 292 -7.23 -12.42 -31.46
N GLY A 293 -8.26 -11.86 -30.81
CA GLY A 293 -9.64 -11.78 -31.31
C GLY A 293 -9.91 -10.45 -31.98
#